data_AF-A0A5S3RJE4-F1
#
_entry.id   AF-A0A5S3RJE4-F1
#
_cell.length_a   1.000
_cell.length_b   1.000
_cell.length_c   1.000
_cell.angle_alpha   90.00
_cell.angle_beta   90.00
_cell.angle_gamma   90.00
#
_symmetry.space_group_name_H-M   'P 1'
#
loop_
_entity.id
_entity.type
_entity.pdbx_description
1 polymer ?
#
loop_
_entity_poly.entity_id
_entity_poly.type
_entity_poly.pdbx_seq_one_letter_code
_entity_poly.pdbx_strand_id
1 'polypeptide(L)' 'FYVLESEQSCALGAAIMAAVAAGEYASVADAQQVMASAVCHQYLPNPERVAVYNELYANYQALAQYVDGAKA' A
#
# COMPACT_ATOMS: atom_id res chain seq x y z
N PHE A 1 3.91 -0.18 6.24
CA PHE A 1 3.64 -0.32 4.79
C PHE A 1 4.72 0.38 4.00
N TYR A 2 4.99 -0.08 2.78
CA TYR A 2 6.01 0.48 1.90
C TYR A 2 5.40 1.56 1.01
N VAL A 3 6.08 2.69 0.88
CA VAL A 3 5.75 3.74 -0.06
C VAL A 3 6.78 3.65 -1.19
N LEU A 4 6.27 3.39 -2.40
CA LEU A 4 7.09 3.40 -3.60
C LEU A 4 7.36 4.86 -3.99
N GLU A 5 8.52 5.11 -4.58
CA GLU A 5 8.87 6.45 -5.05
C GLU A 5 7.99 6.87 -6.25
N SER A 6 7.56 5.90 -7.05
CA SER A 6 6.63 6.12 -8.14
C SER A 6 5.16 6.08 -7.69
N GLU A 7 4.45 7.17 -7.95
CA GLU A 7 2.99 7.24 -7.82
C GLU A 7 2.24 6.42 -8.89
N GLN A 8 2.93 5.93 -9.92
CA GLN A 8 2.36 5.20 -11.06
C GLN A 8 2.61 3.70 -10.95
N SER A 9 2.40 3.13 -9.77
CA SER A 9 2.63 1.71 -9.47
C SER A 9 1.87 0.77 -10.41
N CYS A 10 0.63 1.13 -10.79
CA CYS A 10 -0.17 0.37 -11.76
C CYS A 10 0.44 0.36 -13.17
N ALA A 11 0.91 1.52 -13.66
CA ALA A 11 1.52 1.62 -14.98
C ALA A 11 2.85 0.85 -15.05
N LEU A 12 3.63 0.90 -13.96
CA LEU A 12 4.88 0.16 -13.86
C LEU A 12 4.67 -1.36 -13.89
N GLY A 13 3.65 -1.86 -13.18
CA GLY A 13 3.27 -3.28 -13.22
C GLY A 13 2.89 -3.74 -14.63
N ALA A 14 2.16 -2.91 -15.38
CA ALA A 14 1.80 -3.21 -16.77
C ALA A 14 3.04 -3.26 -17.68
N ALA A 15 3.99 -2.34 -17.50
CA ALA A 15 5.23 -2.32 -18.27
C ALA A 15 6.11 -3.56 -18.01
N ILE A 16 6.22 -4.00 -16.75
CA ILE A 16 6.93 -5.22 -16.37
C ILE A 16 6.33 -6.44 -17.06
N MET A 17 5.00 -6.57 -17.03
CA MET A 17 4.29 -7.67 -17.69
C MET A 17 4.48 -7.66 -19.21
N ALA A 18 4.42 -6.46 -19.83
CA ALA A 18 4.66 -6.30 -21.26
C ALA A 18 6.09 -6.68 -21.66
N ALA A 19 7.10 -6.33 -20.86
CA ALA A 19 8.50 -6.67 -21.13
C ALA A 19 8.77 -8.18 -21.07
N VAL A 20 8.14 -8.89 -20.12
CA VAL A 20 8.20 -10.36 -20.06
C VAL A 20 7.47 -11.00 -21.24
N ALA A 21 6.28 -10.49 -21.60
CA ALA A 21 5.54 -10.99 -22.76
C ALA A 21 6.27 -10.75 -24.09
N ALA A 22 7.05 -9.68 -24.18
CA ALA A 22 7.93 -9.38 -25.32
C ALA A 22 9.20 -10.25 -25.36
N GLY A 23 9.49 -11.01 -24.29
CA GLY A 23 10.66 -11.89 -24.20
C GLY A 23 11.96 -11.18 -23.80
N GLU A 24 11.92 -9.90 -23.43
CA GLU A 24 13.09 -9.14 -22.94
C GLU A 24 13.58 -9.66 -21.57
N TYR A 25 12.67 -10.23 -20.78
CA TYR A 25 12.98 -10.86 -19.50
C TYR A 25 12.38 -12.27 -19.42
N ALA A 26 13.14 -13.22 -18.87
CA ALA A 26 12.73 -14.62 -18.75
C ALA A 26 11.57 -14.83 -17.76
N SER A 27 11.44 -13.96 -16.76
CA SER A 27 10.38 -14.02 -15.76
C SER A 27 9.99 -12.63 -15.25
N VAL A 28 8.79 -12.56 -14.65
CA VAL A 28 8.31 -11.34 -13.97
C VAL A 28 9.22 -10.95 -12.81
N ALA A 29 9.82 -11.92 -12.11
CA ALA A 29 10.76 -11.64 -11.02
C ALA A 29 12.04 -10.96 -11.53
N ASP A 30 12.57 -11.42 -12.67
CA ASP A 30 13.76 -10.82 -13.30
C ASP A 30 13.47 -9.40 -13.80
N ALA A 31 12.32 -9.20 -14.44
CA ALA A 31 11.86 -7.89 -14.87
C ALA A 31 11.63 -6.95 -13.68
N GLN A 32 11.07 -7.44 -12.57
CA GLN A 32 10.87 -6.66 -11.34
C GLN A 32 12.20 -6.23 -10.71
N GLN A 33 13.23 -7.07 -10.70
CA GLN A 33 14.53 -6.67 -10.14
C GLN A 33 15.15 -5.46 -10.85
N VAL A 34 14.94 -5.34 -12.17
CA VAL A 34 15.53 -4.27 -12.98
C VAL A 34 14.60 -3.06 -13.08
N MET A 35 13.28 -3.30 -13.19
CA MET A 35 12.30 -2.27 -13.51
C MET A 35 11.47 -1.79 -12.31
N ALA A 36 11.46 -2.50 -11.18
CA ALA A 36 10.68 -2.05 -10.02
C ALA A 36 11.23 -0.74 -9.46
N SER A 37 10.31 0.17 -9.11
CA SER A 37 10.64 1.43 -8.47
C SER A 37 11.22 1.16 -7.08
N ALA A 38 12.23 1.94 -6.71
CA ALA A 38 12.80 1.88 -5.39
C ALA A 38 11.74 2.17 -4.31
N VAL A 39 11.87 1.48 -3.19
CA VAL A 39 11.08 1.78 -1.99
C VAL A 39 11.59 3.10 -1.42
N CYS A 40 10.74 4.13 -1.45
CA CYS A 40 11.08 5.46 -0.98
C CYS A 40 11.04 5.56 0.54
N HIS A 41 10.07 4.89 1.18
CA HIS A 41 9.95 4.89 2.63
C HIS A 41 9.28 3.62 3.14
N GLN A 42 9.74 3.14 4.30
CA GLN A 42 9.13 2.02 5.00
C GLN A 42 8.61 2.49 6.36
N TYR A 43 7.28 2.51 6.51
CA TYR A 43 6.65 2.80 7.80
C TYR A 43 6.45 1.50 8.57
N LEU A 44 7.12 1.39 9.72
CA LEU A 44 6.98 0.28 10.66
C LEU A 44 5.97 0.64 11.77
N PRO A 45 5.17 -0.32 12.27
CA PRO A 45 4.29 -0.09 13.40
C PRO A 45 5.09 0.33 14.64
N ASN A 46 4.68 1.41 15.30
CA ASN A 46 5.22 1.79 16.60
C ASN A 46 4.36 1.15 17.72
N PRO A 47 4.87 0.15 18.46
CA PRO A 47 4.10 -0.56 19.47
C PRO A 47 3.65 0.32 20.64
N GLU A 48 4.39 1.38 20.97
CA GLU A 48 4.08 2.27 22.09
C GLU A 48 2.85 3.14 21.82
N ARG A 49 2.54 3.39 20.53
CA ARG A 49 1.40 4.22 20.13
C ARG A 49 0.11 3.42 19.93
N VAL A 50 0.17 2.09 20.04
CA VAL A 50 -0.98 1.20 19.81
C VAL A 50 -2.14 1.54 20.75
N ALA A 51 -1.86 1.77 22.03
CA ALA A 51 -2.90 2.12 23.01
C ALA A 51 -3.65 3.41 22.64
N VAL A 52 -2.90 4.44 22.23
CA VAL A 52 -3.46 5.75 21.82
C VAL A 52 -4.30 5.60 20.55
N TYR A 53 -3.80 4.89 19.54
CA TYR A 53 -4.54 4.69 18.29
C TYR A 53 -5.80 3.83 18.47
N ASN A 54 -5.79 2.87 19.40
CA ASN A 54 -6.98 2.09 19.73
C ASN A 54 -8.10 2.96 20.32
N GLU A 55 -7.76 3.89 21.21
CA GLU A 55 -8.74 4.84 21.78
C GLU A 55 -9.30 5.77 20.70
N LEU A 56 -8.43 6.34 19.86
CA LEU A 56 -8.86 7.18 18.73
C LEU A 56 -9.74 6.42 17.75
N TYR A 57 -9.44 5.15 17.49
CA TYR A 57 -10.23 4.31 16.61
C TYR A 57 -11.62 4.00 17.20
N ALA A 58 -11.71 3.74 18.50
CA ALA A 58 -12.99 3.58 19.19
C ALA A 58 -13.86 4.84 19.09
N ASN A 59 -13.26 6.03 19.26
CA ASN A 59 -13.95 7.31 19.08
C ASN A 59 -14.42 7.53 17.63
N TYR A 60 -13.59 7.16 16.66
CA TYR A 60 -13.97 7.21 15.24
C TYR A 60 -15.14 6.28 14.93
N GLN A 61 -15.17 5.06 15.49
CA GLN A 61 -16.29 4.14 15.34
C GLN A 61 -17.57 4.67 15.96
N ALA A 62 -17.50 5.28 17.15
CA ALA A 62 -18.65 5.93 17.78
C ALA A 62 -19.19 7.08 16.92
N LEU A 63 -18.30 7.88 16.31
CA LEU A 63 -18.70 8.91 15.36
C LEU A 63 -19.33 8.31 14.10
N ALA A 64 -18.75 7.25 13.54
CA ALA A 64 -19.29 6.57 12.36
C ALA A 64 -20.70 6.02 12.64
N GLN A 65 -20.92 5.41 13.81
CA GLN A 65 -22.25 4.93 14.23
C GLN A 65 -23.27 6.07 14.40
N TYR A 66 -22.82 7.22 14.90
CA TYR A 66 -23.65 8.42 14.99
C TYR A 66 -24.03 8.97 13.60
N VAL A 67 -23.07 9.00 12.66
CA VAL A 67 -23.26 9.52 11.30
C VAL A 67 -24.09 8.58 10.43
N ASP A 68 -23.87 7.27 10.53
CA ASP A 68 -24.62 6.24 9.79
C ASP A 68 -26.05 6.07 10.33
N GLY A 69 -26.44 6.82 11.37
CA GLY A 69 -27.79 6.81 11.90
C GLY A 69 -28.16 5.45 12.49
N ALA A 70 -27.28 4.89 13.34
CA ALA A 70 -27.60 3.72 14.13
C ALA A 70 -28.69 4.05 15.19
N LYS A 71 -29.93 4.12 14.68
CA LYS A 71 -31.25 3.95 15.28
C LYS A 71 -31.47 4.55 16.67
N ALA A 72 -32.21 5.66 16.69
CA ALA A 72 -33.39 5.76 17.56
C ALA A 72 -34.59 5.18 16.81
#